data_AF-A0A0R3PIF3-F1
#
_entry.id   AF-A0A0R3PIF3-F1
#
_cell.length_a   1.000
_cell.length_b   1.000
_cell.length_c   1.000
_cell.angle_alpha   90.00
_cell.angle_beta   90.00
_cell.angle_gamma   90.00
#
_symmetry.space_group_name_H-M   'P 1'
#
loop_
_entity.id
_entity.type
_entity.pdbx_description
1 polymer ?
#
loop_
_entity_poly.entity_id
_entity_poly.type
_entity_poly.pdbx_seq_one_letter_code
_entity_poly.pdbx_strand_id
1 'polypeptide(L)'
;MREKQPLWIFKRWPQYNDRSTLDIITEMRRVQRITKFNSTAKATVLIIIVFGILVLHIWYFHYSCTISLLTSEHDGTILSLMYAMGVANDQLVPYASSLIMEIYRNGSNFEIEVSHLKYENAEKLAKLMYNKLVVSYEEQQAVRYVTF
;
A
#
# COMPACT_ATOMS: atom_id res chain seq x y z
N MET A 1 -1.91 27.76 15.58
CA MET A 1 -1.38 27.82 16.96
C MET A 1 -0.80 26.46 17.29
N ARG A 2 0.51 26.34 17.59
CA ARG A 2 1.08 25.06 18.06
C ARG A 2 1.02 25.08 19.58
N GLU A 3 0.04 24.39 20.16
CA GLU A 3 0.04 24.14 21.60
C GLU A 3 1.35 23.43 21.98
N LYS A 4 2.01 23.90 23.05
CA LYS A 4 3.22 23.26 23.56
C LYS A 4 2.84 21.86 24.04
N GLN A 5 3.46 20.84 23.45
CA GLN A 5 3.30 19.46 23.90
C GLN A 5 3.65 19.36 25.40
N PRO A 6 2.83 18.66 26.21
CA PRO A 6 3.06 18.58 27.64
C PRO A 6 4.35 17.82 27.97
N LEU A 7 5.05 18.28 29.01
CA LEU A 7 6.41 17.84 29.36
C LEU A 7 6.51 16.33 29.69
N TRP A 8 5.42 15.71 30.14
CA TRP A 8 5.40 14.28 30.46
C TRP A 8 5.56 13.37 29.25
N ILE A 9 5.33 13.88 28.02
CA ILE A 9 5.48 13.11 26.78
C ILE A 9 6.93 12.63 26.60
N PHE A 10 7.90 13.47 26.95
CA PHE A 10 9.33 13.16 26.84
C PHE A 10 9.93 12.56 28.12
N LYS A 11 9.11 12.35 29.16
CA LYS A 11 9.56 11.68 30.39
C LYS A 11 9.98 10.25 30.06
N ARG A 12 11.17 9.85 30.54
CA ARG A 12 11.70 8.49 30.38
C ARG A 12 11.40 7.66 31.62
N TRP A 13 11.15 6.38 31.43
CA TRP A 13 10.78 5.45 32.50
C TRP A 13 11.79 4.30 32.58
N PRO A 14 12.64 4.24 33.62
CA PRO A 14 13.64 3.18 33.77
C PRO A 14 13.05 1.77 33.83
N GLN A 15 11.82 1.65 34.34
CA GLN A 15 11.06 0.39 34.41
C GLN A 15 10.71 -0.19 33.03
N TYR A 16 10.79 0.61 31.96
CA TYR A 16 10.45 0.22 30.59
C TYR A 16 11.66 0.38 29.66
N ASN A 17 12.86 -0.05 30.10
CA ASN A 17 14.11 0.06 29.35
C ASN A 17 14.41 1.50 28.89
N ASP A 18 14.23 2.48 29.79
CA ASP A 18 14.48 3.90 29.53
C ASP A 18 13.75 4.48 28.30
N ARG A 19 12.61 3.89 27.93
CA ARG A 19 11.75 4.42 26.86
C ARG A 19 11.05 5.70 27.30
N SER A 20 10.82 6.61 26.35
CA SER A 20 9.99 7.79 26.60
C SER A 20 8.51 7.41 26.68
N THR A 21 7.70 8.23 27.34
CA THR A 21 6.23 8.04 27.35
C THR A 21 5.67 7.98 25.93
N LEU A 22 6.21 8.77 25.01
CA LEU A 22 5.83 8.76 23.60
C LEU A 22 6.11 7.40 22.93
N ASP A 23 7.28 6.80 23.17
CA ASP A 23 7.64 5.50 22.61
C ASP A 23 6.71 4.39 23.13
N ILE A 24 6.37 4.44 24.41
CA ILE A 24 5.44 3.48 25.01
C ILE A 24 4.04 3.62 24.40
N ILE A 25 3.52 4.84 24.31
CA ILE A 25 2.18 5.10 23.75
C ILE A 25 2.12 4.73 22.27
N THR A 26 3.17 5.03 21.50
CA THR A 26 3.24 4.68 20.07
C THR A 26 3.26 3.18 19.86
N GLU A 27 4.02 2.42 20.66
CA GLU A 27 3.97 0.95 20.62
C GLU A 27 2.62 0.38 21.03
N MET A 28 1.98 0.92 22.07
CA MET A 28 0.63 0.50 22.46
C MET A 28 -0.37 0.74 21.33
N ARG A 29 -0.33 1.91 20.67
CA ARG A 29 -1.17 2.22 19.51
C ARG A 29 -0.90 1.29 18.34
N ARG A 30 0.37 0.95 18.09
CA ARG A 30 0.75 -0.02 17.06
C ARG A 30 0.08 -1.37 17.32
N VAL A 31 0.23 -1.92 18.52
CA VAL A 31 -0.36 -3.21 18.89
C VAL A 31 -1.89 -3.15 18.79
N GLN A 32 -2.53 -2.11 19.31
CA GLN A 32 -3.99 -1.94 19.18
C GLN A 32 -4.46 -1.97 17.73
N ARG A 33 -3.76 -1.28 16.82
CA ARG A 33 -4.12 -1.24 15.41
C ARG A 33 -3.94 -2.60 14.75
N ILE A 34 -2.82 -3.28 14.98
CA ILE A 34 -2.55 -4.61 14.43
C ILE A 34 -3.59 -5.62 14.89
N THR A 35 -3.88 -5.66 16.19
CA THR A 35 -4.86 -6.61 16.77
C THR A 35 -6.26 -6.47 16.16
N LYS A 36 -6.61 -5.29 15.64
CA LYS A 36 -7.87 -5.08 14.93
C LYS A 36 -7.96 -5.88 13.62
N PHE A 37 -6.82 -6.11 12.95
CA PHE A 37 -6.73 -6.75 11.63
C PHE A 37 -5.94 -8.08 11.63
N ASN A 38 -5.45 -8.53 12.78
CA ASN A 38 -4.49 -9.64 12.96
C ASN A 38 -4.95 -11.05 12.53
N SER A 39 -6.14 -11.17 11.94
CA SER A 39 -6.66 -12.45 11.48
C SER A 39 -7.07 -12.28 10.02
N THR A 40 -6.64 -13.23 9.19
CA THR A 40 -7.02 -13.32 7.78
C THR A 40 -8.53 -13.23 7.62
N ALA A 41 -9.31 -13.98 8.42
CA ALA A 41 -10.77 -13.94 8.38
C ALA A 41 -11.35 -12.53 8.65
N LYS A 42 -10.82 -11.81 9.64
CA LYS A 42 -11.27 -10.44 9.97
C LYS A 42 -10.90 -9.46 8.86
N ALA A 43 -9.68 -9.58 8.34
CA ALA A 43 -9.16 -8.75 7.29
C ALA A 43 -9.95 -8.93 5.98
N THR A 44 -10.20 -10.19 5.59
CA THR A 44 -10.96 -10.55 4.38
C THR A 44 -12.37 -9.97 4.38
N VAL A 45 -13.08 -9.99 5.51
CA VAL A 45 -14.42 -9.41 5.60
C VAL A 45 -14.41 -7.89 5.37
N LEU A 46 -13.41 -7.20 5.90
CA LEU A 46 -13.30 -5.74 5.79
C LEU A 46 -12.90 -5.28 4.38
N ILE A 47 -12.08 -6.07 3.70
CA ILE A 47 -11.52 -5.73 2.38
C ILE A 47 -12.35 -6.30 1.22
N ILE A 48 -13.36 -7.14 1.47
CA ILE A 48 -14.04 -7.94 0.42
C ILE A 48 -14.49 -7.13 -0.80
N ILE A 49 -14.99 -5.91 -0.59
CA ILE A 49 -15.44 -5.03 -1.67
C ILE A 49 -14.24 -4.53 -2.49
N VAL A 50 -13.22 -4.00 -1.82
CA VAL A 50 -12.01 -3.46 -2.46
C VAL A 50 -11.26 -4.58 -3.19
N PHE A 51 -11.09 -5.73 -2.55
CA PHE A 51 -10.46 -6.91 -3.14
C PHE A 51 -11.25 -7.42 -4.35
N GLY A 52 -12.59 -7.47 -4.25
CA GLY A 52 -13.45 -7.84 -5.37
C GLY A 52 -13.29 -6.91 -6.57
N ILE A 53 -13.22 -5.59 -6.34
CA ILE A 53 -12.98 -4.60 -7.41
C ILE A 53 -11.60 -4.81 -8.04
N LEU A 54 -10.56 -5.09 -7.25
CA LEU A 54 -9.21 -5.36 -7.76
C LEU A 54 -9.17 -6.62 -8.63
N VAL A 55 -9.76 -7.72 -8.18
CA VAL A 55 -9.83 -8.98 -8.94
C VAL A 55 -10.64 -8.80 -10.22
N LEU A 56 -11.77 -8.10 -10.13
CA LEU A 56 -12.59 -7.78 -11.29
C LEU A 56 -11.80 -6.94 -12.30
N HIS A 57 -11.03 -5.94 -11.83
CA HIS A 57 -10.17 -5.13 -12.70
C HIS A 57 -9.08 -5.95 -13.39
N ILE A 58 -8.43 -6.88 -12.67
CA ILE A 58 -7.45 -7.83 -13.24
C ILE A 58 -8.11 -8.71 -14.30
N TRP A 59 -9.34 -9.17 -14.06
CA TRP A 59 -10.08 -9.98 -15.02
C TRP A 59 -10.48 -9.17 -16.26
N TYR A 60 -10.95 -7.95 -16.09
CA TYR A 60 -11.25 -7.04 -17.21
C TYR A 60 -9.99 -6.61 -17.97
N PHE A 61 -8.82 -6.55 -17.33
CA PHE A 61 -7.54 -6.29 -18.02
C PHE A 61 -7.24 -7.33 -19.10
N HIS A 62 -7.71 -8.57 -18.94
CA HIS A 62 -7.63 -9.59 -19.99
C HIS A 62 -8.38 -9.18 -21.27
N TYR A 63 -9.49 -8.45 -21.14
CA TYR A 63 -10.37 -8.08 -22.24
C TYR A 63 -10.16 -6.64 -22.75
N SER A 64 -9.74 -5.73 -21.87
CA SER A 64 -9.59 -4.29 -22.14
C SER A 64 -8.28 -3.77 -21.57
N CYS A 65 -7.50 -3.11 -22.42
CA CYS A 65 -6.23 -2.48 -22.06
C CYS A 65 -6.48 -1.18 -21.26
N THR A 66 -6.89 -1.32 -19.99
CA THR A 66 -6.95 -0.20 -19.04
C THR A 66 -5.60 -0.09 -18.36
N ILE A 67 -4.96 1.08 -18.50
CA ILE A 67 -3.52 1.25 -18.24
C ILE A 67 -3.18 1.29 -16.75
N SER A 68 -4.07 1.80 -15.89
CA SER A 68 -3.77 1.95 -14.45
C SER A 68 -5.01 2.26 -13.62
N LEU A 69 -5.17 1.60 -12.48
CA LEU A 69 -6.15 1.93 -11.43
C LEU A 69 -5.41 2.49 -10.20
N LEU A 70 -5.73 3.72 -9.80
CA LEU A 70 -5.22 4.33 -8.58
C LEU A 70 -6.38 4.50 -7.59
N THR A 71 -6.24 3.91 -6.40
CA THR A 71 -7.17 4.10 -5.29
C THR A 71 -6.45 4.79 -4.14
N SER A 72 -7.08 5.81 -3.56
CA SER A 72 -6.59 6.48 -2.36
C SER A 72 -7.37 5.95 -1.18
N GLU A 73 -6.67 5.30 -0.26
CA GLU A 73 -7.29 4.57 0.85
C GLU A 73 -6.62 4.91 2.18
N HIS A 74 -7.31 4.57 3.27
CA HIS A 74 -6.77 4.73 4.61
C HIS A 74 -5.76 3.63 4.95
N ASP A 75 -4.89 3.91 5.92
CA ASP A 75 -3.91 2.97 6.47
C ASP A 75 -4.52 1.63 6.89
N GLY A 76 -5.76 1.64 7.39
CA GLY A 76 -6.53 0.43 7.72
C GLY A 76 -6.86 -0.45 6.51
N THR A 77 -7.16 0.14 5.35
CA THR A 77 -7.48 -0.61 4.12
C THR A 77 -6.23 -1.28 3.55
N ILE A 78 -5.09 -0.58 3.53
CA ILE A 78 -3.82 -1.16 3.06
C ILE A 78 -3.39 -2.30 3.98
N LEU A 79 -3.48 -2.09 5.31
CA LEU A 79 -3.10 -3.10 6.28
C LEU A 79 -3.99 -4.35 6.19
N SER A 80 -5.32 -4.19 6.07
CA SER A 80 -6.23 -5.32 5.91
C SER A 80 -6.02 -6.06 4.59
N LEU A 81 -5.72 -5.35 3.50
CA LEU A 81 -5.35 -5.97 2.22
C LEU A 81 -4.08 -6.81 2.34
N MET A 82 -3.04 -6.28 2.99
CA MET A 82 -1.79 -7.01 3.24
C MET A 82 -2.02 -8.28 4.08
N TYR A 83 -2.90 -8.23 5.09
CA TYR A 83 -3.26 -9.41 5.89
C TYR A 83 -4.07 -10.42 5.07
N ALA A 84 -5.00 -9.97 4.23
CA ALA A 84 -5.79 -10.85 3.37
C ALA A 84 -4.93 -11.57 2.32
N MET A 85 -3.90 -10.90 1.79
CA MET A 85 -2.92 -11.48 0.88
C MET A 85 -1.85 -12.34 1.57
N GLY A 86 -1.78 -12.33 2.91
CA GLY A 86 -0.76 -13.06 3.67
C GLY A 86 0.65 -12.46 3.60
N VAL A 87 0.80 -11.21 3.16
CA VAL A 87 2.07 -10.48 3.01
C VAL A 87 2.28 -9.45 4.15
N ALA A 88 1.35 -9.37 5.10
CA ALA A 88 1.47 -8.50 6.26
C ALA A 88 2.66 -8.89 7.15
N ASN A 89 3.33 -7.87 7.70
CA ASN A 89 4.55 -8.01 8.49
C ASN A 89 4.39 -7.54 9.95
N ASP A 90 3.16 -7.51 10.48
CA ASP A 90 2.81 -7.02 11.82
C ASP A 90 3.40 -5.63 12.16
N GLN A 91 3.60 -4.79 11.14
CA GLN A 91 4.04 -3.40 11.29
C GLN A 91 2.96 -2.42 10.87
N LEU A 92 3.03 -1.20 11.40
CA LEU A 92 2.17 -0.13 10.90
C LEU A 92 2.59 0.25 9.49
N VAL A 93 1.58 0.41 8.65
CA VAL A 93 1.73 1.02 7.34
C VAL A 93 2.19 2.48 7.53
N PRO A 94 3.35 2.89 7.01
CA PRO A 94 3.83 4.26 7.15
C PRO A 94 2.92 5.23 6.40
N TYR A 95 2.87 6.49 6.85
CA TYR A 95 2.12 7.52 6.13
C TYR A 95 2.61 7.65 4.68
N ALA A 96 1.67 7.81 3.75
CA ALA A 96 1.91 7.89 2.31
C ALA A 96 2.63 6.65 1.70
N SER A 97 2.43 5.46 2.28
CA SER A 97 2.76 4.21 1.61
C SER A 97 1.85 3.95 0.41
N SER A 98 2.35 3.23 -0.58
CA SER A 98 1.55 2.74 -1.71
C SER A 98 1.77 1.25 -1.90
N LEU A 99 0.70 0.55 -2.26
CA LEU A 99 0.74 -0.84 -2.72
C LEU A 99 0.50 -0.82 -4.23
N ILE A 100 1.49 -1.30 -4.98
CA ILE A 100 1.45 -1.35 -6.44
C ILE A 100 1.33 -2.81 -6.84
N MET A 101 0.35 -3.10 -7.69
CA MET A 101 0.21 -4.40 -8.33
C MET A 101 0.47 -4.23 -9.82
N GLU A 102 1.43 -4.98 -10.33
CA GLU A 102 1.85 -4.93 -11.73
C GLU A 102 1.52 -6.27 -12.37
N ILE A 103 0.85 -6.23 -13.52
CA ILE A 103 0.47 -7.41 -14.29
C ILE A 103 1.38 -7.46 -15.50
N TYR A 104 2.19 -8.50 -15.58
CA TYR A 104 3.09 -8.75 -16.69
C TYR A 104 2.50 -9.85 -17.58
N ARG A 105 2.62 -9.66 -18.89
CA ARG A 105 2.28 -10.68 -19.88
C ARG A 105 3.56 -11.23 -20.50
N ASN A 106 3.89 -12.48 -20.22
CA ASN A 106 4.98 -13.19 -20.85
C ASN A 106 4.41 -14.26 -21.79
N GLY A 107 4.16 -13.89 -23.04
CA GLY A 107 3.54 -14.75 -24.04
C GLY A 107 2.09 -15.12 -23.69
N SER A 108 1.88 -16.39 -23.33
CA SER A 108 0.57 -16.94 -22.90
C SER A 108 0.33 -16.82 -21.39
N ASN A 109 1.36 -16.54 -20.60
CA ASN A 109 1.28 -16.51 -19.14
C ASN A 109 1.12 -15.07 -18.64
N PHE A 110 0.33 -14.93 -17.58
CA PHE A 110 0.19 -13.70 -16.83
C PHE A 110 0.88 -13.88 -15.47
N GLU A 111 1.77 -12.95 -15.14
CA GLU A 111 2.46 -12.89 -13.87
C GLU A 111 2.01 -11.62 -13.13
N ILE A 112 1.80 -11.72 -11.82
CA ILE A 112 1.38 -10.59 -10.98
C ILE A 112 2.47 -10.36 -9.95
N GLU A 113 3.04 -9.16 -9.95
CA GLU A 113 3.99 -8.71 -8.94
C GLU A 113 3.32 -7.71 -8.01
N VAL A 114 3.49 -7.89 -6.70
CA VAL A 114 2.95 -6.99 -5.67
C VAL A 114 4.11 -6.34 -4.93
N SER A 115 4.21 -5.01 -5.05
CA SER A 115 5.25 -4.20 -4.43
C SER A 115 4.67 -3.28 -3.37
N HIS A 116 5.22 -3.32 -2.15
CA HIS A 116 4.89 -2.37 -1.07
C HIS A 116 5.98 -1.30 -0.96
N LEU A 117 5.60 -0.05 -1.21
CA LEU A 117 6.53 1.07 -1.22
C LEU A 117 6.29 2.00 -0.03
N LYS A 118 7.37 2.29 0.68
CA LYS A 118 7.41 3.20 1.83
C LYS A 118 7.80 4.61 1.36
N TYR A 119 7.27 5.64 2.04
CA TYR A 119 7.48 7.05 1.70
C TYR A 119 8.96 7.49 1.68
N GLU A 120 9.86 6.83 2.41
CA GLU A 120 11.31 7.09 2.29
C GLU A 120 11.84 6.96 0.85
N ASN A 121 11.12 6.23 -0.02
CA ASN A 121 11.41 6.08 -1.44
C ASN A 121 10.48 6.89 -2.36
N ALA A 122 9.73 7.87 -1.83
CA ALA A 122 8.69 8.60 -2.55
C ALA A 122 9.20 9.38 -3.78
N GLU A 123 10.40 9.97 -3.71
CA GLU A 123 11.02 10.65 -4.87
C GLU A 123 11.37 9.67 -5.99
N LYS A 124 11.90 8.50 -5.61
CA LYS A 124 12.18 7.41 -6.54
C LYS A 124 10.89 6.93 -7.19
N LEU A 125 9.81 6.85 -6.41
CA LEU A 125 8.45 6.51 -6.82
C LEU A 125 7.86 7.51 -7.81
N ALA A 126 7.92 8.81 -7.52
CA ALA A 126 7.42 9.85 -8.42
C ALA A 126 8.13 9.78 -9.78
N LYS A 127 9.45 9.55 -9.76
CA LYS A 127 10.27 9.39 -10.96
C LYS A 127 9.95 8.10 -11.72
N LEU A 128 9.69 7.00 -11.02
CA LEU A 128 9.33 5.70 -11.60
C LEU A 128 7.93 5.73 -12.22
N MET A 129 6.95 6.34 -11.53
CA MET A 129 5.60 6.53 -12.05
C MET A 129 5.58 7.48 -13.24
N TYR A 130 6.30 8.60 -13.17
CA TYR A 130 6.41 9.53 -14.31
C TYR A 130 7.00 8.85 -15.54
N ASN A 131 8.13 8.14 -15.39
CA ASN A 131 8.77 7.45 -16.51
C ASN A 131 7.87 6.33 -17.07
N LYS A 132 7.16 5.57 -16.22
CA LYS A 132 6.25 4.50 -16.67
C LYS A 132 5.01 5.06 -17.39
N LEU A 133 4.46 6.18 -16.93
CA LEU A 133 3.35 6.86 -17.62
C LEU A 133 3.77 7.38 -19.01
N VAL A 134 5.00 7.91 -19.13
CA VAL A 134 5.56 8.38 -20.41
C VAL A 134 5.77 7.21 -21.38
N VAL A 135 6.35 6.09 -20.92
CA VAL A 135 6.55 4.90 -21.76
C VAL A 135 5.23 4.30 -22.22
N SER A 136 4.23 4.22 -21.34
CA SER A 136 2.90 3.71 -21.72
C SER A 136 2.18 4.63 -22.72
N TYR A 137 2.36 5.95 -22.62
CA TYR A 137 1.85 6.91 -23.60
C TYR A 137 2.49 6.75 -24.98
N GLU A 138 3.81 6.54 -25.04
CA GLU A 138 4.53 6.30 -26.30
C GLU A 138 4.17 4.97 -26.95
N GLU A 139 4.01 3.89 -26.18
CA GLU A 139 3.55 2.59 -26.69
C GLU A 139 2.12 2.67 -27.24
N GLN A 140 1.23 3.45 -26.61
CA GLN A 140 -0.12 3.66 -27.13
C GLN A 140 -0.17 4.48 -28.42
N GLN A 141 0.74 5.44 -28.58
CA GLN A 141 0.89 6.13 -29.86
C GLN A 141 1.45 5.18 -30.93
N ALA A 142 2.45 4.35 -30.61
CA ALA A 142 3.03 3.38 -31.54
C ALA A 142 2.00 2.36 -32.04
N VAL A 143 1.08 1.88 -31.18
CA VAL A 143 0.00 0.98 -31.58
C VAL A 143 -1.03 1.65 -32.50
N ARG A 144 -1.23 2.97 -32.42
CA ARG A 144 -2.09 3.74 -33.36
C ARG A 144 -1.47 3.95 -34.74
N TYR A 145 -0.16 3.85 -34.88
CA TYR A 145 0.53 4.01 -36.18
C TYR A 145 0.80 2.67 -36.90
N VAL A 146 0.47 1.53 -36.28
CA VAL A 146 0.51 0.20 -36.91
C VAL A 146 -0.90 -0.36 -37.03
N THR A 147 -1.73 0.35 -37.80
CA THR A 147 -2.93 -0.21 -38.42
C THR A 147 -2.81 0.05 -39.91
N PHE A 148 -2.48 -1.01 -40.65
CA PHE A 148 -2.66 -1.07 -42.11
C PHE A 148 -4.12 -1.44 -42.40
#